data_AF-A0A2V4A2Z1-F1
#
_entry.id   AF-A0A2V4A2Z1-F1
#
_cell.length_a   1.000
_cell.length_b   1.000
_cell.length_c   1.000
_cell.angle_alpha   90.00
_cell.angle_beta   90.00
_cell.angle_gamma   90.00
#
_symmetry.space_group_name_H-M   'P 1'
#
loop_
_entity.id
_entity.type
_entity.pdbx_description
1 polymer ?
#
loop_
_entity_poly.entity_id
_entity_poly.type
_entity_poly.pdbx_seq_one_letter_code
_entity_poly.pdbx_strand_id
1 'polypeptide(L)'
;MTIVSCSLANSKKESVTSDKKEIRSQNTTEKKVVNGEFQKFLNQLDFLELPYETNCFNDYKQDKEISQELTMKFNDNELEYPYKKIATTEKFKIIIFLASADVLLPIVKTYDLNGNIIDSEQLFWGYCGGEPGYYHTEHLQINSSNLITHIDSTWTHEVDTDYNEIKGTEKFELKVIDFVINSDGTIEKKQK
;
A
#
# COMPACT_ATOMS: atom_id res chain seq x y z
N MET A 1 26.22 7.07 75.28
CA MET A 1 26.47 5.67 75.69
C MET A 1 27.08 4.94 74.52
N THR A 2 28.34 4.56 74.69
CA THR A 2 29.05 3.38 74.16
C THR A 2 29.02 3.06 72.65
N ILE A 3 30.09 3.54 72.01
CA ILE A 3 30.93 2.92 70.97
C ILE A 3 31.22 1.44 71.25
N VAL A 4 31.15 0.56 70.24
CA VAL A 4 31.87 -0.74 70.07
C VAL A 4 31.71 -1.11 68.57
N SER A 5 32.68 -1.01 67.64
CA SER A 5 34.03 -1.58 67.52
C SER A 5 34.07 -3.12 67.57
N CYS A 6 34.27 -3.79 66.41
CA CYS A 6 35.25 -4.86 66.34
C CYS A 6 35.62 -5.25 64.90
N SER A 7 36.93 -5.38 64.74
CA SER A 7 37.71 -5.75 63.57
C SER A 7 37.91 -7.25 63.43
N LEU A 8 38.18 -7.67 62.19
CA LEU A 8 39.08 -8.74 61.74
C LEU A 8 38.91 -10.15 62.34
N ALA A 9 38.47 -11.08 61.48
CA ALA A 9 39.03 -12.43 61.44
C ALA A 9 39.40 -12.77 59.99
N ASN A 10 40.69 -13.03 59.80
CA ASN A 10 41.33 -13.47 58.57
C ASN A 10 41.38 -15.00 58.60
N SER A 11 40.78 -15.69 57.63
CA SER A 11 41.03 -17.12 57.38
C SER A 11 41.34 -17.32 55.89
N LYS A 12 42.61 -17.66 55.64
CA LYS A 12 43.14 -18.14 54.36
C LYS A 12 42.64 -19.57 54.06
N LYS A 13 42.66 -19.88 52.76
CA LYS A 13 42.50 -21.19 52.06
C LYS A 13 41.04 -21.59 51.85
N GLU A 14 40.60 -22.03 50.68
CA GLU A 14 41.28 -22.70 49.57
C GLU A 14 40.49 -22.52 48.27
N SER A 15 41.18 -22.69 47.15
CA SER A 15 40.71 -22.58 45.77
C SER A 15 39.66 -23.63 45.39
N VAL A 16 38.55 -23.23 44.78
CA VAL A 16 37.84 -24.05 43.77
C VAL A 16 37.28 -23.13 42.68
N THR A 17 37.82 -23.31 41.49
CA THR A 17 37.39 -22.77 40.20
C THR A 17 35.94 -23.19 39.92
N SER A 18 35.08 -22.23 39.60
CA SER A 18 33.83 -22.50 38.89
C SER A 18 33.50 -21.30 38.01
N ASP A 19 33.81 -21.46 36.73
CA ASP A 19 33.42 -20.57 35.65
C ASP A 19 31.89 -20.44 35.59
N LYS A 20 31.35 -19.40 36.23
CA LYS A 20 30.01 -18.90 35.91
C LYS A 20 30.12 -17.96 34.73
N LYS A 21 30.05 -18.53 33.53
CA LYS A 21 29.73 -17.82 32.29
C LYS A 21 28.52 -16.92 32.54
N GLU A 22 28.75 -15.60 32.48
CA GLU A 22 27.71 -14.62 32.25
C GLU A 22 26.96 -15.01 30.98
N ILE A 23 25.71 -15.44 31.13
CA ILE A 23 24.76 -15.46 30.01
C ILE A 23 24.34 -14.01 29.80
N ARG A 24 25.19 -13.29 29.08
CA ARG A 24 24.87 -11.99 28.50
C ARG A 24 23.84 -12.25 27.40
N SER A 25 22.56 -12.14 27.76
CA SER A 25 21.45 -12.15 26.81
C SER A 25 21.70 -11.01 25.82
N GLN A 26 22.19 -11.37 24.63
CA GLN A 26 22.26 -10.47 23.50
C GLN A 26 20.83 -10.31 23.00
N ASN A 27 20.17 -9.24 23.42
CA ASN A 27 19.09 -8.64 22.64
C ASN A 27 19.72 -8.11 21.35
N THR A 28 19.98 -9.01 20.40
CA THR A 28 20.18 -8.63 19.00
C THR A 28 18.83 -8.17 18.48
N THR A 29 18.59 -6.87 18.55
CA THR A 29 17.62 -6.20 17.68
C THR A 29 18.08 -6.51 16.26
N GLU A 30 17.48 -7.52 15.63
CA GLU A 30 17.72 -7.86 14.24
C GLU A 30 17.47 -6.59 13.42
N LYS A 31 18.57 -5.99 12.95
CA LYS A 31 18.52 -4.82 12.11
C LYS A 31 17.94 -5.29 10.78
N LYS A 32 16.63 -5.11 10.61
CA LYS A 32 15.86 -5.53 9.43
C LYS A 32 16.61 -5.04 8.19
N VAL A 33 17.21 -5.96 7.46
CA VAL A 33 18.01 -5.65 6.27
C VAL A 33 17.04 -5.15 5.22
N VAL A 34 17.11 -3.86 4.90
CA VAL A 34 16.30 -3.25 3.84
C VAL A 34 17.04 -3.47 2.52
N ASN A 35 16.35 -3.98 1.51
CA ASN A 35 16.91 -4.16 0.18
C ASN A 35 17.27 -2.78 -0.41
N GLY A 36 18.58 -2.54 -0.62
CA GLY A 36 19.08 -1.25 -1.09
C GLY A 36 18.60 -0.88 -2.50
N GLU A 37 18.36 -1.86 -3.37
CA GLU A 37 17.81 -1.60 -4.71
C GLU A 37 16.33 -1.27 -4.67
N PHE A 38 15.57 -1.92 -3.78
CA PHE A 38 14.17 -1.57 -3.56
C PHE A 38 14.06 -0.15 -3.01
N GLN A 39 14.96 0.26 -2.10
CA GLN A 39 15.01 1.64 -1.64
C GLN A 39 15.33 2.63 -2.76
N LYS A 40 16.24 2.28 -3.69
CA LYS A 40 16.52 3.10 -4.88
C LYS A 40 15.29 3.23 -5.79
N PHE A 41 14.53 2.14 -5.96
CA PHE A 41 13.26 2.18 -6.69
C PHE A 41 12.26 3.13 -6.00
N LEU A 42 12.00 2.95 -4.71
CA LEU A 42 11.09 3.80 -3.94
C LEU A 42 11.47 5.29 -3.96
N ASN A 43 12.76 5.61 -4.02
CA ASN A 43 13.25 6.98 -4.03
C ASN A 43 12.97 7.72 -5.36
N GLN A 44 12.62 7.00 -6.44
CA GLN A 44 12.18 7.60 -7.70
C GLN A 44 10.71 8.00 -7.68
N LEU A 45 9.92 7.42 -6.77
CA LEU A 45 8.49 7.68 -6.65
C LEU A 45 8.22 8.86 -5.73
N ASP A 46 7.42 9.80 -6.21
CA ASP A 46 6.85 10.86 -5.38
C ASP A 46 5.75 10.31 -4.47
N PHE A 47 5.51 11.02 -3.37
CA PHE A 47 4.41 10.69 -2.48
C PHE A 47 3.08 11.12 -3.09
N LEU A 48 2.06 10.27 -2.94
CA LEU A 48 0.68 10.64 -3.20
C LEU A 48 0.18 11.51 -2.05
N GLU A 49 -0.30 12.71 -2.36
CA GLU A 49 -0.93 13.59 -1.38
C GLU A 49 -2.30 13.02 -0.99
N LEU A 50 -2.59 12.94 0.31
CA LEU A 50 -3.86 12.46 0.84
C LEU A 50 -4.63 13.59 1.56
N PRO A 51 -5.97 13.65 1.44
CA PRO A 51 -6.82 12.73 0.69
C PRO A 51 -6.61 12.87 -0.83
N TYR A 52 -6.73 11.76 -1.54
CA TYR A 52 -6.58 11.69 -2.98
C TYR A 52 -7.90 11.31 -3.63
N GLU A 53 -8.24 11.95 -4.74
CA GLU A 53 -9.40 11.62 -5.55
C GLU A 53 -9.00 11.53 -7.02
N THR A 54 -9.54 10.55 -7.73
CA THR A 54 -9.37 10.39 -9.18
C THR A 54 -10.62 9.78 -9.81
N ASN A 55 -10.70 9.83 -11.13
CA ASN A 55 -11.76 9.20 -11.91
C ASN A 55 -11.17 8.59 -13.19
N CYS A 56 -12.04 7.94 -13.95
CA CYS A 56 -11.77 7.36 -15.27
C CYS A 56 -10.89 8.21 -16.21
N PHE A 57 -11.06 9.52 -16.23
CA PHE A 57 -10.48 10.43 -17.23
C PHE A 57 -9.46 11.39 -16.62
N ASN A 58 -8.94 11.07 -15.42
CA ASN A 58 -7.95 11.91 -14.77
C ASN A 58 -6.60 11.83 -15.49
N ASP A 59 -5.87 12.94 -15.48
CA ASP A 59 -4.51 13.03 -16.00
C ASP A 59 -3.51 12.64 -14.91
N TYR A 60 -2.96 11.43 -15.00
CA TYR A 60 -1.97 10.92 -14.06
C TYR A 60 -0.58 11.52 -14.36
N LYS A 61 -0.23 12.58 -13.63
CA LYS A 61 1.05 13.29 -13.82
C LYS A 61 2.21 12.66 -13.05
N GLN A 62 3.27 12.36 -13.78
CA GLN A 62 4.55 11.89 -13.27
C GLN A 62 5.59 13.00 -13.40
N ASP A 63 6.18 13.46 -12.30
CA ASP A 63 7.17 14.56 -12.34
C ASP A 63 8.57 14.09 -12.71
N LYS A 64 8.85 12.78 -12.53
CA LYS A 64 10.17 12.17 -12.71
C LYS A 64 10.08 10.92 -13.56
N GLU A 65 11.08 10.74 -14.41
CA GLU A 65 11.27 9.47 -15.11
C GLU A 65 11.62 8.37 -14.10
N ILE A 66 11.01 7.20 -14.25
CA ILE A 66 11.27 6.02 -13.43
C ILE A 66 12.01 4.98 -14.26
N SER A 67 13.10 4.45 -13.71
CA SER A 67 13.91 3.41 -14.32
C SER A 67 13.08 2.17 -14.60
N GLN A 68 12.92 1.84 -15.89
CA GLN A 68 12.24 0.62 -16.34
C GLN A 68 12.91 -0.64 -15.77
N GLU A 69 14.25 -0.68 -15.70
CA GLU A 69 15.00 -1.80 -15.12
C GLU A 69 14.61 -2.06 -13.66
N LEU A 70 14.56 -1.00 -12.84
CA LEU A 70 14.17 -1.13 -11.43
C LEU A 70 12.69 -1.45 -11.28
N THR A 71 11.82 -0.91 -12.14
CA THR A 71 10.40 -1.27 -12.19
C THR A 71 10.23 -2.76 -12.45
N MET A 72 10.85 -3.31 -13.50
CA MET A 72 10.75 -4.73 -13.86
C MET A 72 11.31 -5.68 -12.79
N LYS A 73 12.19 -5.18 -11.92
CA LYS A 73 12.73 -5.96 -10.80
C LYS A 73 11.75 -6.13 -9.64
N PHE A 74 10.87 -5.15 -9.43
CA PHE A 74 9.93 -5.10 -8.30
C PHE A 74 8.46 -5.10 -8.75
N ASN A 75 8.22 -5.34 -10.04
CA ASN A 75 6.90 -5.48 -10.61
C ASN A 75 6.87 -6.68 -11.55
N ASP A 76 5.86 -7.52 -11.39
CA ASP A 76 5.67 -8.77 -12.14
C ASP A 76 4.93 -8.58 -13.47
N ASN A 77 4.44 -7.37 -13.74
CA ASN A 77 3.68 -7.04 -14.94
C ASN A 77 4.34 -5.89 -15.71
N GLU A 78 4.68 -6.14 -16.98
CA GLU A 78 5.34 -5.15 -17.86
C GLU A 78 4.39 -4.07 -18.38
N LEU A 79 3.06 -4.29 -18.29
CA LEU A 79 2.04 -3.32 -18.72
C LEU A 79 1.64 -2.35 -17.60
N GLU A 80 2.20 -2.53 -16.42
CA GLU A 80 1.98 -1.71 -15.26
C GLU A 80 3.19 -0.83 -15.01
N TYR A 81 2.96 0.47 -14.93
CA TYR A 81 4.01 1.42 -14.61
C TYR A 81 3.75 2.07 -13.25
N PRO A 82 4.79 2.23 -12.42
CA PRO A 82 4.66 2.80 -11.09
C PRO A 82 4.33 4.29 -11.19
N TYR A 83 3.40 4.74 -10.35
CA TYR A 83 2.94 6.12 -10.33
C TYR A 83 3.46 6.85 -9.10
N LYS A 84 2.86 6.60 -7.93
CA LYS A 84 3.18 7.27 -6.66
C LYS A 84 3.14 6.29 -5.51
N LYS A 85 3.88 6.59 -4.44
CA LYS A 85 3.84 5.82 -3.20
C LYS A 85 2.98 6.51 -2.15
N ILE A 86 2.32 5.73 -1.29
CA ILE A 86 1.58 6.26 -0.15
C ILE A 86 2.46 6.16 1.10
N ALA A 87 2.39 7.16 1.98
CA ALA A 87 3.13 7.12 3.24
C ALA A 87 2.63 5.96 4.13
N THR A 88 3.56 5.18 4.67
CA THR A 88 3.25 4.00 5.50
C THR A 88 4.02 4.01 6.81
N THR A 89 3.58 3.15 7.74
CA THR A 89 4.43 2.72 8.87
C THR A 89 5.56 1.83 8.36
N GLU A 90 6.68 1.72 9.09
CA GLU A 90 7.89 0.99 8.68
C GLU A 90 7.71 -0.53 8.43
N LYS A 91 6.49 -1.06 8.49
CA LYS A 91 6.21 -2.49 8.32
C LYS A 91 6.22 -2.93 6.85
N PHE A 92 5.60 -2.15 5.97
CA PHE A 92 5.43 -2.41 4.54
C PHE A 92 5.42 -1.09 3.75
N LYS A 93 5.42 -1.15 2.43
CA LYS A 93 5.31 -0.01 1.51
C LYS A 93 4.07 -0.15 0.64
N ILE A 94 3.48 0.97 0.25
CA ILE A 94 2.32 1.01 -0.65
C ILE A 94 2.72 1.81 -1.89
N ILE A 95 2.45 1.26 -3.06
CA ILE A 95 2.70 1.89 -4.35
C ILE A 95 1.42 1.77 -5.19
N ILE A 96 1.03 2.88 -5.82
CA ILE A 96 0.03 2.87 -6.88
C ILE A 96 0.77 2.68 -8.21
N PHE A 97 0.35 1.67 -8.95
CA PHE A 97 0.69 1.44 -10.35
C PHE A 97 -0.48 1.85 -11.22
N LEU A 98 -0.20 2.07 -12.49
CA LEU A 98 -1.19 2.33 -13.52
C LEU A 98 -1.00 1.29 -14.62
N ALA A 99 -2.07 0.59 -14.96
CA ALA A 99 -2.11 -0.29 -16.13
C ALA A 99 -2.68 0.45 -17.33
N SER A 100 -2.08 0.23 -18.50
CA SER A 100 -2.61 0.80 -19.75
C SER A 100 -3.83 0.02 -20.25
N ALA A 101 -4.94 0.70 -20.44
CA ALA A 101 -6.12 0.25 -21.19
C ALA A 101 -6.64 1.42 -22.07
N ASP A 102 -7.94 1.45 -22.39
CA ASP A 102 -8.57 2.63 -23.02
C ASP A 102 -8.46 3.88 -22.13
N VAL A 103 -8.37 3.65 -20.81
CA VAL A 103 -7.96 4.62 -19.79
C VAL A 103 -6.88 4.01 -18.89
N LEU A 104 -6.29 4.81 -18.00
CA LEU A 104 -5.30 4.33 -17.05
C LEU A 104 -5.98 3.78 -15.79
N LEU A 105 -5.72 2.50 -15.51
CA LEU A 105 -6.36 1.78 -14.41
C LEU A 105 -5.43 1.74 -13.18
N PRO A 106 -5.81 2.35 -12.05
CA PRO A 106 -5.01 2.32 -10.84
C PRO A 106 -5.03 0.94 -10.19
N ILE A 107 -3.85 0.47 -9.81
CA ILE A 107 -3.62 -0.78 -9.07
C ILE A 107 -2.84 -0.41 -7.82
N VAL A 108 -3.34 -0.79 -6.65
CA VAL A 108 -2.57 -0.65 -5.40
C VAL A 108 -1.81 -1.93 -5.13
N LYS A 109 -0.51 -1.80 -4.88
CA LYS A 109 0.36 -2.90 -4.48
C LYS A 109 1.01 -2.60 -3.15
N THR A 110 1.07 -3.59 -2.28
CA THR A 110 1.81 -3.52 -1.02
C THR A 110 3.05 -4.40 -1.07
N TYR A 111 4.10 -3.96 -0.38
CA TYR A 111 5.42 -4.60 -0.44
C TYR A 111 6.03 -4.75 0.94
N ASP A 112 6.75 -5.86 1.15
CA ASP A 112 7.65 -5.97 2.29
C ASP A 112 8.87 -5.03 2.13
N LEU A 113 9.75 -4.97 3.14
CA LEU A 113 10.94 -4.10 3.06
C LEU A 113 12.06 -4.64 2.15
N ASN A 114 11.90 -5.86 1.62
CA ASN A 114 12.82 -6.46 0.66
C ASN A 114 12.37 -6.24 -0.79
N GLY A 115 11.17 -5.70 -1.01
CA GLY A 115 10.59 -5.46 -2.33
C GLY A 115 9.76 -6.62 -2.86
N ASN A 116 9.38 -7.59 -2.01
CA ASN A 116 8.44 -8.62 -2.40
C ASN A 116 7.01 -8.09 -2.27
N ILE A 117 6.16 -8.37 -3.26
CA ILE A 117 4.73 -8.04 -3.20
C ILE A 117 4.08 -8.85 -2.06
N ILE A 118 3.36 -8.17 -1.17
CA ILE A 118 2.51 -8.78 -0.15
C ILE A 118 1.12 -9.00 -0.73
N ASP A 119 0.55 -7.96 -1.35
CA ASP A 119 -0.79 -8.00 -1.92
C ASP A 119 -0.96 -6.98 -3.06
N SER A 120 -1.97 -7.17 -3.90
CA SER A 120 -2.26 -6.34 -5.06
C SER A 120 -3.75 -6.33 -5.39
N GLU A 121 -4.32 -5.15 -5.61
CA GLU A 121 -5.73 -4.99 -5.98
C GLU A 121 -5.89 -3.93 -7.08
N GLN A 122 -6.62 -4.30 -8.14
CA GLN A 122 -7.06 -3.34 -9.15
C GLN A 122 -8.22 -2.53 -8.59
N LEU A 123 -8.14 -1.20 -8.64
CA LEU A 123 -9.08 -0.31 -7.96
C LEU A 123 -10.27 0.13 -8.81
N PHE A 124 -10.20 -0.09 -10.13
CA PHE A 124 -11.24 0.18 -11.13
C PHE A 124 -11.66 -1.14 -11.78
N TRP A 125 -12.96 -1.43 -11.98
CA TRP A 125 -13.39 -2.73 -12.57
C TRP A 125 -14.36 -2.61 -13.74
N GLY A 126 -15.03 -1.48 -13.86
CA GLY A 126 -15.95 -1.17 -14.93
C GLY A 126 -15.27 -0.53 -16.14
N TYR A 127 -16.09 -0.28 -17.16
CA TYR A 127 -15.66 0.37 -18.39
C TYR A 127 -15.87 1.87 -18.29
N CYS A 128 -14.82 2.65 -18.35
CA CYS A 128 -14.94 4.10 -18.41
C CYS A 128 -15.45 4.57 -19.79
N GLY A 129 -16.55 5.31 -19.83
CA GLY A 129 -17.05 5.88 -21.08
C GLY A 129 -18.56 5.86 -21.23
N GLY A 130 -19.01 5.97 -22.47
CA GLY A 130 -20.43 5.91 -22.79
C GLY A 130 -20.68 5.74 -24.28
N GLU A 131 -21.88 5.27 -24.58
CA GLU A 131 -22.46 5.11 -25.90
C GLU A 131 -23.96 5.46 -25.82
N PRO A 132 -24.70 5.62 -26.93
CA PRO A 132 -26.14 5.88 -26.85
C PRO A 132 -26.85 4.83 -25.97
N GLY A 133 -27.57 5.30 -24.95
CA GLY A 133 -28.22 4.41 -23.97
C GLY A 133 -27.37 3.96 -22.77
N TYR A 134 -26.08 4.31 -22.71
CA TYR A 134 -25.19 3.86 -21.64
C TYR A 134 -24.12 4.91 -21.28
N TYR A 135 -23.96 5.20 -20.00
CA TYR A 135 -22.89 6.03 -19.46
C TYR A 135 -22.35 5.43 -18.18
N HIS A 136 -21.05 5.32 -18.06
CA HIS A 136 -20.39 4.75 -16.89
C HIS A 136 -19.18 5.58 -16.49
N THR A 137 -19.05 5.80 -15.19
CA THR A 137 -17.90 6.46 -14.59
C THR A 137 -17.54 5.78 -13.29
N GLU A 138 -16.24 5.70 -13.06
CA GLU A 138 -15.66 5.23 -11.82
C GLU A 138 -14.90 6.36 -11.14
N HIS A 139 -15.03 6.42 -9.82
CA HIS A 139 -14.31 7.34 -8.96
C HIS A 139 -13.57 6.56 -7.88
N LEU A 140 -12.39 7.02 -7.55
CA LEU A 140 -11.57 6.49 -6.46
C LEU A 140 -11.29 7.60 -5.48
N GLN A 141 -11.46 7.30 -4.20
CA GLN A 141 -11.06 8.17 -3.10
C GLN A 141 -10.12 7.39 -2.17
N ILE A 142 -9.02 8.00 -1.77
CA ILE A 142 -8.11 7.46 -0.75
C ILE A 142 -8.01 8.47 0.38
N ASN A 143 -8.48 8.11 1.57
CA ASN A 143 -8.42 9.01 2.71
C ASN A 143 -7.08 8.91 3.47
N SER A 144 -6.84 9.82 4.42
CA SER A 144 -5.62 9.85 5.23
C SER A 144 -5.42 8.63 6.15
N SER A 145 -6.42 7.77 6.30
CA SER A 145 -6.35 6.50 7.03
C SER A 145 -6.13 5.29 6.12
N ASN A 146 -5.81 5.52 4.83
CA ASN A 146 -5.64 4.49 3.80
C ASN A 146 -6.89 3.62 3.57
N LEU A 147 -8.09 4.13 3.91
CA LEU A 147 -9.32 3.57 3.38
C LEU A 147 -9.44 4.04 1.94
N ILE A 148 -9.58 3.07 1.04
CA ILE A 148 -9.80 3.31 -0.37
C ILE A 148 -11.28 3.06 -0.63
N THR A 149 -11.97 4.01 -1.25
CA THR A 149 -13.38 3.88 -1.62
C THR A 149 -13.48 3.99 -3.13
N HIS A 150 -13.95 2.92 -3.75
CA HIS A 150 -14.31 2.87 -5.16
C HIS A 150 -15.80 3.11 -5.33
N ILE A 151 -16.17 3.96 -6.27
CA ILE A 151 -17.53 4.35 -6.59
C ILE A 151 -17.74 4.12 -8.08
N ASP A 152 -18.50 3.09 -8.42
CA ASP A 152 -18.93 2.75 -9.77
C ASP A 152 -20.36 3.26 -9.96
N SER A 153 -20.55 4.14 -10.95
CA SER A 153 -21.83 4.73 -11.29
C SER A 153 -22.16 4.43 -12.75
N THR A 154 -23.30 3.77 -12.97
CA THR A 154 -23.81 3.45 -14.31
C THR A 154 -25.17 4.08 -14.51
N TRP A 155 -25.34 4.82 -15.60
CA TRP A 155 -26.60 5.34 -16.09
C TRP A 155 -26.96 4.67 -17.41
N THR A 156 -28.18 4.18 -17.55
CA THR A 156 -28.66 3.55 -18.80
C THR A 156 -30.03 4.05 -19.18
N HIS A 157 -30.37 3.99 -20.47
CA HIS A 157 -31.71 4.21 -21.02
C HIS A 157 -31.85 3.44 -22.34
N GLU A 158 -33.08 3.13 -22.75
CA GLU A 158 -33.33 2.56 -24.07
C GLU A 158 -33.29 3.67 -25.14
N VAL A 159 -32.86 3.31 -26.35
CA VAL A 159 -32.81 4.21 -27.50
C VAL A 159 -33.71 3.71 -28.64
N ASP A 160 -34.31 4.62 -29.38
CA ASP A 160 -35.09 4.30 -30.58
C ASP A 160 -34.20 4.02 -31.80
N THR A 161 -34.82 3.77 -32.96
CA THR A 161 -34.10 3.48 -34.21
C THR A 161 -33.24 4.64 -34.72
N ASP A 162 -33.50 5.86 -34.26
CA ASP A 162 -32.77 7.07 -34.60
C ASP A 162 -31.77 7.46 -33.49
N TYR A 163 -31.51 6.57 -32.53
CA TYR A 163 -30.64 6.76 -31.36
C TYR A 163 -31.13 7.85 -30.39
N ASN A 164 -32.42 8.20 -30.40
CA ASN A 164 -32.98 9.08 -29.39
C ASN A 164 -33.36 8.31 -28.14
N GLU A 165 -33.19 8.94 -26.98
CA GLU A 165 -33.62 8.41 -25.69
C GLU A 165 -35.14 8.16 -25.64
N ILE A 166 -35.52 6.96 -25.22
CA ILE A 166 -36.91 6.63 -24.88
C ILE A 166 -37.13 7.01 -23.42
N LYS A 167 -37.83 8.14 -23.20
CA LYS A 167 -38.12 8.66 -21.85
C LYS A 167 -38.84 7.63 -20.97
N GLY A 168 -38.48 7.60 -19.69
CA GLY A 168 -39.04 6.69 -18.70
C GLY A 168 -38.36 5.32 -18.64
N THR A 169 -37.31 5.10 -19.42
CA THR A 169 -36.50 3.86 -19.42
C THR A 169 -35.18 4.02 -18.67
N GLU A 170 -34.96 5.19 -18.06
CA GLU A 170 -33.72 5.54 -17.40
C GLU A 170 -33.51 4.68 -16.14
N LYS A 171 -32.29 4.18 -15.97
CA LYS A 171 -31.87 3.42 -14.78
C LYS A 171 -30.53 3.93 -14.30
N PHE A 172 -30.40 4.04 -12.99
CA PHE A 172 -29.16 4.39 -12.31
C PHE A 172 -28.76 3.27 -11.36
N GLU A 173 -27.53 2.80 -11.52
CA GLU A 173 -26.90 1.85 -10.62
C GLU A 173 -25.67 2.50 -9.98
N LEU A 174 -25.56 2.34 -8.66
CA LEU A 174 -24.43 2.82 -7.87
C LEU A 174 -23.87 1.66 -7.06
N LYS A 175 -22.59 1.38 -7.21
CA LYS A 175 -21.85 0.42 -6.39
C LYS A 175 -20.75 1.16 -5.66
N VAL A 176 -20.70 0.99 -4.35
CA VAL A 176 -19.64 1.54 -3.51
C VAL A 176 -18.93 0.40 -2.82
N ILE A 177 -17.63 0.31 -3.02
CA ILE A 177 -16.80 -0.74 -2.46
C ILE A 177 -15.64 -0.10 -1.73
N ASP A 178 -15.44 -0.52 -0.49
CA ASP A 178 -14.33 -0.06 0.34
C ASP A 178 -13.21 -1.12 0.33
N PHE A 179 -11.95 -0.68 0.28
CA PHE A 179 -10.77 -1.49 0.57
C PHE A 179 -10.04 -0.95 1.77
N VAL A 180 -9.61 -1.88 2.61
CA VAL A 180 -8.78 -1.57 3.77
C VAL A 180 -7.43 -2.24 3.59
N ILE A 181 -6.37 -1.43 3.68
CA ILE A 181 -5.01 -1.94 3.77
C ILE A 181 -4.71 -2.23 5.25
N ASN A 182 -4.59 -3.50 5.60
CA ASN A 182 -4.37 -3.97 6.95
C ASN A 182 -2.94 -3.69 7.44
N SER A 183 -2.73 -3.84 8.74
CA SER A 183 -1.43 -3.54 9.37
C SER A 183 -0.28 -4.49 8.99
N ASP A 184 -0.60 -5.62 8.36
CA ASP A 184 0.34 -6.59 7.80
C ASP A 184 0.60 -6.38 6.30
N GLY A 185 -0.07 -5.42 5.67
CA GLY A 185 0.03 -5.11 4.25
C GLY A 185 -0.99 -5.82 3.36
N THR A 186 -1.83 -6.72 3.89
CA THR A 186 -2.92 -7.34 3.10
C THR A 186 -4.01 -6.31 2.77
N ILE A 187 -4.69 -6.51 1.64
CA ILE A 187 -5.77 -5.67 1.15
C ILE A 187 -7.08 -6.46 1.26
N GLU A 188 -8.05 -5.91 1.99
CA GLU A 188 -9.36 -6.55 2.16
C GLU A 188 -10.47 -5.72 1.56
N LYS A 189 -11.26 -6.35 0.67
CA LYS A 189 -12.51 -5.80 0.14
C LYS A 189 -13.62 -5.86 1.21
N LYS A 190 -14.15 -4.70 1.60
CA LYS A 190 -15.33 -4.57 2.46
C LYS A 190 -16.54 -4.28 1.57
N GLN A 191 -17.41 -5.28 1.42
CA GLN A 191 -18.72 -5.07 0.82
C GLN A 191 -19.62 -4.40 1.87
N LYS A 192 -20.29 -3.33 1.48
CA LYS A 192 -21.35 -2.69 2.28
C LYS A 192 -22.69 -3.35 2.03
#